data_AF-A0A939DS13-F1
#
_entry.id   AF-A0A939DS13-F1
#
_cell.length_a   1.000
_cell.length_b   1.000
_cell.length_c   1.000
_cell.angle_alpha   90.00
_cell.angle_beta   90.00
_cell.angle_gamma   90.00
#
_symmetry.space_group_name_H-M   'P 1'
#
loop_
_entity.id
_entity.type
_entity.pdbx_description
1 polymer ?
#
loop_
_entity_poly.entity_id
_entity_poly.type
_entity_poly.pdbx_seq_one_letter_code
_entity_poly.pdbx_strand_id
1 'polypeptide(L)'
;MSLLEYLQRRYLTEEQLLAGAGCSQDQLRQWQKRGMAPQASYRLDLSLVCHSVLVEHRETQQLLFHARYTLSWLRLLTKVADAEQAFGIFAQIYENQLGQRRKQGFNTSSRCFNQQLCGHISQEWRHFLQGTYGLCTQTGRVEEIVDKELAIAIIEELTAGQPDAALQATVSGILERAYALLDKACAPFPSHEYPGSSRERYLAGRLETP
;
A
#
# COMPACT_ATOMS: atom_id res chain seq x y z
N MET A 1 1.85 -2.27 21.54
CA MET A 1 0.62 -1.80 20.87
C MET A 1 -0.17 -3.04 20.47
N SER A 2 -1.46 -3.08 20.80
CA SER A 2 -2.34 -4.19 20.41
C SER A 2 -2.68 -4.12 18.91
N LEU A 3 -3.18 -5.22 18.34
CA LEU A 3 -3.66 -5.25 16.95
C LEU A 3 -4.78 -4.22 16.72
N LEU A 4 -5.73 -4.12 17.66
CA LEU A 4 -6.85 -3.19 17.52
C LEU A 4 -6.39 -1.73 17.57
N GLU A 5 -5.46 -1.38 18.48
CA GLU A 5 -4.85 -0.05 18.55
C GLU A 5 -4.10 0.30 17.26
N TYR A 6 -3.33 -0.66 16.72
CA TYR A 6 -2.62 -0.50 15.45
C TYR A 6 -3.60 -0.16 14.32
N LEU A 7 -4.68 -0.95 14.20
CA LEU A 7 -5.66 -0.79 13.13
C LEU A 7 -6.44 0.52 13.25
N GLN A 8 -6.95 0.85 14.44
CA GLN A 8 -7.69 2.09 14.67
C GLN A 8 -6.87 3.36 14.41
N ARG A 9 -5.56 3.32 14.68
CA ARG A 9 -4.68 4.47 14.45
C ARG A 9 -4.35 4.69 12.97
N ARG A 10 -4.28 3.60 12.19
CA ARG A 10 -3.71 3.63 10.84
C ARG A 10 -4.70 3.43 9.71
N TYR A 11 -5.87 2.86 9.98
CA TYR A 11 -6.87 2.50 8.99
C TYR A 11 -8.19 3.21 9.27
N LEU A 12 -9.11 3.13 8.31
CA LEU A 12 -10.49 3.54 8.49
C LEU A 12 -11.35 2.30 8.68
N THR A 13 -12.27 2.33 9.64
CA THR A 13 -13.35 1.34 9.66
C THR A 13 -14.25 1.53 8.43
N GLU A 14 -14.98 0.50 8.01
CA GLU A 14 -15.94 0.63 6.90
C GLU A 14 -16.95 1.75 7.17
N GLU A 15 -17.44 1.89 8.40
CA GLU A 15 -18.34 2.99 8.81
C GLU A 15 -17.71 4.38 8.60
N GLN A 16 -16.47 4.57 9.07
CA GLN A 16 -15.74 5.83 8.88
C GLN A 16 -15.49 6.12 7.40
N LEU A 17 -15.17 5.09 6.62
CA LEU A 17 -14.95 5.20 5.18
C LEU A 17 -16.24 5.63 4.46
N LEU A 18 -17.35 4.96 4.72
CA LEU A 18 -18.65 5.25 4.10
C LEU A 18 -19.14 6.66 4.45
N ALA A 19 -19.09 7.02 5.74
CA ALA A 19 -19.46 8.36 6.20
C ALA A 19 -18.57 9.44 5.59
N GLY A 20 -17.25 9.22 5.55
CA GLY A 20 -16.31 10.16 4.96
C GLY A 20 -16.46 10.29 3.44
N ALA A 21 -16.74 9.20 2.74
CA ALA A 21 -16.90 9.19 1.29
C ALA A 21 -18.27 9.70 0.84
N GLY A 22 -19.25 9.73 1.74
CA GLY A 22 -20.64 10.07 1.41
C GLY A 22 -21.30 9.02 0.52
N CYS A 23 -20.99 7.74 0.72
CA CYS A 23 -21.53 6.62 -0.06
C CYS A 23 -22.16 5.55 0.85
N SER A 24 -23.07 4.75 0.29
CA SER A 24 -23.67 3.63 1.00
C SER A 24 -22.81 2.37 0.92
N GLN A 25 -23.07 1.42 1.82
CA GLN A 25 -22.41 0.10 1.77
C GLN A 25 -22.69 -0.61 0.45
N ASP A 26 -23.93 -0.55 -0.07
CA ASP A 26 -24.29 -1.15 -1.36
C ASP A 26 -23.50 -0.56 -2.52
N GLN A 27 -23.32 0.77 -2.52
CA GLN A 27 -22.53 1.45 -3.54
C GLN A 27 -21.05 1.03 -3.50
N LEU A 28 -20.46 0.94 -2.29
CA LEU A 28 -19.10 0.43 -2.12
C LEU A 28 -18.98 -1.01 -2.65
N ARG A 29 -19.92 -1.89 -2.28
CA ARG A 29 -19.95 -3.28 -2.75
C ARG A 29 -20.12 -3.37 -4.26
N GLN A 30 -20.91 -2.49 -4.87
CA GLN A 30 -21.06 -2.43 -6.32
C GLN A 30 -19.75 -2.02 -7.01
N TRP A 31 -19.08 -0.98 -6.52
CA TRP A 31 -17.76 -0.58 -7.05
C TRP A 31 -16.71 -1.69 -6.89
N GLN A 32 -16.69 -2.37 -5.75
CA GLN A 32 -15.80 -3.50 -5.50
C GLN A 32 -16.06 -4.65 -6.47
N LYS A 33 -17.33 -5.04 -6.67
CA LYS A 33 -17.72 -6.10 -7.63
C LYS A 33 -17.36 -5.74 -9.07
N ARG A 34 -17.46 -4.47 -9.43
CA ARG A 34 -17.07 -3.96 -10.76
C ARG A 34 -15.56 -3.79 -10.92
N GLY A 35 -14.76 -4.06 -9.89
CA GLY A 35 -13.31 -3.87 -9.94
C GLY A 35 -12.89 -2.40 -10.03
N MET A 36 -13.63 -1.49 -9.37
CA MET A 36 -13.34 -0.06 -9.34
C MET A 36 -12.75 0.39 -8.00
N ALA A 37 -13.16 -0.26 -6.90
CA ALA A 37 -12.75 0.08 -5.55
C ALA A 37 -11.99 -1.07 -4.90
N PRO A 38 -10.99 -0.77 -4.05
CA PRO A 38 -10.25 -1.79 -3.33
C PRO A 38 -11.09 -2.46 -2.23
N GLN A 39 -10.77 -3.72 -1.96
CA GLN A 39 -11.26 -4.45 -0.80
C GLN A 39 -10.66 -3.89 0.50
N ALA A 40 -11.21 -4.31 1.64
CA ALA A 40 -10.61 -4.04 2.94
C ALA A 40 -9.23 -4.70 3.03
N SER A 41 -8.28 -4.02 3.67
CA SER A 41 -6.94 -4.56 3.90
C SER A 41 -6.93 -5.55 5.06
N TYR A 42 -7.76 -5.31 6.08
CA TYR A 42 -7.96 -6.26 7.17
C TYR A 42 -9.45 -6.58 7.37
N ARG A 43 -9.68 -7.82 7.78
CA ARG A 43 -10.94 -8.31 8.33
C ARG A 43 -10.66 -8.93 9.68
N LEU A 44 -11.34 -8.43 10.71
CA LEU A 44 -11.32 -9.03 12.04
C LEU A 44 -12.67 -9.70 12.29
N ASP A 45 -12.63 -10.97 12.67
CA ASP A 45 -13.78 -11.70 13.19
C ASP A 45 -13.63 -11.75 14.73
N LEU A 46 -14.49 -11.02 15.44
CA LEU A 46 -14.44 -10.84 16.88
C LEU A 46 -15.52 -11.68 17.55
N SER A 47 -15.16 -12.31 18.68
CA SER A 47 -16.10 -12.92 19.62
C SER A 47 -15.94 -12.21 20.95
N LEU A 48 -16.96 -11.48 21.38
CA LEU A 48 -16.94 -10.63 22.56
C LEU A 48 -17.79 -11.25 23.65
N VAL A 49 -17.26 -11.20 24.87
CA VAL A 49 -18.00 -11.49 26.10
C VAL A 49 -17.90 -10.24 26.98
N CYS A 50 -19.04 -9.62 27.23
CA CYS A 50 -19.16 -8.44 28.07
C CYS A 50 -19.80 -8.84 29.39
N HIS A 51 -19.09 -8.64 30.50
CA HIS A 51 -19.65 -8.82 31.83
C HIS A 51 -19.99 -7.45 32.40
N SER A 52 -21.27 -7.14 32.48
CA SER A 52 -21.76 -6.00 33.24
C SER A 52 -22.14 -6.42 34.66
N VAL A 53 -22.35 -5.46 35.55
CA VAL A 53 -22.87 -5.73 36.91
C VAL A 53 -24.26 -6.36 36.92
N LEU A 54 -24.98 -6.33 35.80
CA LEU A 54 -26.35 -6.86 35.67
C LEU A 54 -26.38 -8.22 34.97
N VAL A 55 -25.59 -8.38 33.92
CA VAL A 55 -25.71 -9.51 33.01
C VAL A 55 -24.43 -9.72 32.19
N GLU A 56 -24.20 -10.97 31.82
CA GLU A 56 -23.24 -11.36 30.79
C GLU A 56 -23.90 -11.26 29.41
N HIS A 57 -23.26 -10.56 28.48
CA HIS A 57 -23.68 -10.46 27.09
C HIS A 57 -22.59 -11.04 26.19
N ARG A 58 -23.00 -11.79 25.17
CA ARG A 58 -22.09 -12.36 24.16
C ARG A 58 -22.52 -11.90 22.79
N GLU A 59 -21.55 -11.48 21.99
CA GLU A 59 -21.79 -11.09 20.61
C GLU A 59 -20.62 -11.49 19.72
N THR A 60 -20.92 -11.66 18.44
CA THR A 60 -19.92 -11.83 17.38
C THR A 60 -20.04 -10.67 16.43
N GLN A 61 -18.90 -10.07 16.07
CA GLN A 61 -18.85 -8.92 15.19
C GLN A 61 -17.74 -9.09 14.16
N GLN A 62 -17.98 -8.60 12.94
CA GLN A 62 -16.93 -8.47 11.94
C GLN A 62 -16.57 -7.00 11.76
N LEU A 63 -15.27 -6.69 11.80
CA LEU A 63 -14.74 -5.36 11.51
C LEU A 63 -13.90 -5.39 10.24
N LEU A 64 -14.16 -4.46 9.33
CA LEU A 64 -13.39 -4.25 8.11
C LEU A 64 -12.60 -2.96 8.22
N PHE A 65 -11.30 -3.03 7.92
CA PHE A 65 -10.40 -1.89 7.93
C PHE A 65 -9.82 -1.64 6.53
N HIS A 66 -9.97 -0.40 6.08
CA HIS A 66 -9.53 0.07 4.77
C HIS A 66 -8.34 1.02 4.89
N ALA A 67 -7.49 1.01 3.88
CA ALA A 67 -6.41 1.98 3.75
C ALA A 67 -6.96 3.41 3.75
N ARG A 68 -6.23 4.36 4.33
CA ARG A 68 -6.71 5.76 4.45
C ARG A 68 -6.95 6.41 3.09
N TYR A 69 -6.13 6.06 2.09
CA TYR A 69 -6.30 6.59 0.73
C TYR A 69 -7.59 6.11 0.06
N THR A 70 -8.16 4.97 0.48
CA THR A 70 -9.42 4.46 -0.05
C THR A 70 -10.52 5.52 0.03
N LEU A 71 -10.56 6.34 1.07
CA LEU A 71 -11.50 7.45 1.19
C LEU A 71 -11.43 8.43 0.00
N SER A 72 -10.22 8.91 -0.31
CA SER A 72 -10.01 9.83 -1.44
C SER A 72 -10.31 9.14 -2.78
N TRP A 73 -9.97 7.86 -2.89
CA TRP A 73 -10.28 7.05 -4.07
C TRP A 73 -11.81 6.92 -4.29
N LEU A 74 -12.59 6.59 -3.25
CA LEU A 74 -14.05 6.47 -3.37
C LEU A 74 -14.70 7.79 -3.78
N ARG A 75 -14.23 8.91 -3.23
CA ARG A 75 -14.70 10.24 -3.65
C ARG A 75 -14.42 10.49 -5.12
N LEU A 76 -13.29 10.04 -5.64
CA LEU A 76 -12.97 10.12 -7.06
C LEU A 76 -13.91 9.24 -7.90
N LEU A 77 -14.23 8.02 -7.45
CA LEU A 77 -15.13 7.10 -8.17
C LEU A 77 -16.53 7.64 -8.41
N THR A 78 -17.00 8.62 -7.63
CA THR A 78 -18.28 9.30 -7.88
C THR A 78 -18.32 10.02 -9.23
N LYS A 79 -17.16 10.30 -9.84
CA LYS A 79 -17.01 11.00 -11.12
C LYS A 79 -16.62 10.05 -12.27
N VAL A 80 -16.60 8.75 -12.01
CA VAL A 80 -16.07 7.72 -12.91
C VAL A 80 -17.20 6.79 -13.33
N ALA A 81 -17.35 6.54 -14.63
CA ALA A 81 -18.45 5.73 -15.14
C ALA A 81 -18.24 4.22 -14.90
N ASP A 82 -17.02 3.74 -15.11
CA ASP A 82 -16.71 2.31 -15.19
C ASP A 82 -15.28 1.95 -14.74
N ALA A 83 -14.99 0.66 -14.78
CA ALA A 83 -13.70 0.09 -14.35
C ALA A 83 -12.53 0.50 -15.26
N GLU A 84 -12.79 0.74 -16.55
CA GLU A 84 -11.76 1.15 -17.49
C GLU A 84 -11.28 2.57 -17.17
N GLN A 85 -12.21 3.49 -16.92
CA GLN A 85 -11.87 4.84 -16.48
C GLN A 85 -11.19 4.84 -15.10
N ALA A 86 -11.63 3.99 -14.16
CA ALA A 86 -10.98 3.87 -12.85
C ALA A 86 -9.52 3.39 -12.99
N PHE A 87 -9.29 2.37 -13.83
CA PHE A 87 -7.96 1.89 -14.17
C PHE A 87 -7.13 2.97 -14.87
N GLY A 88 -7.70 3.70 -15.85
CA GLY A 88 -7.00 4.77 -16.55
C GLY A 88 -6.50 5.86 -15.60
N ILE A 89 -7.30 6.22 -14.59
CA ILE A 89 -6.88 7.19 -13.56
C ILE A 89 -5.75 6.60 -12.68
N PHE A 90 -5.86 5.34 -12.26
CA PHE A 90 -4.79 4.67 -11.53
C PHE A 90 -3.48 4.67 -12.32
N ALA A 91 -3.53 4.24 -13.59
CA ALA A 91 -2.39 4.18 -14.49
C ALA A 91 -1.77 5.57 -14.69
N GLN A 92 -2.59 6.60 -14.89
CA GLN A 92 -2.10 7.97 -15.07
C GLN A 92 -1.37 8.50 -13.82
N ILE A 93 -1.88 8.25 -12.62
CA ILE A 93 -1.20 8.63 -11.37
C ILE A 93 0.11 7.87 -11.25
N TYR A 94 0.09 6.56 -11.55
CA TYR A 94 1.26 5.70 -11.50
C TYR A 94 2.39 6.20 -12.42
N GLU A 95 2.08 6.43 -13.70
CA GLU A 95 3.04 6.92 -14.71
C GLU A 95 3.57 8.30 -14.37
N ASN A 96 2.71 9.21 -13.88
CA ASN A 96 3.13 10.54 -13.46
C ASN A 96 4.14 10.48 -12.31
N GLN A 97 3.85 9.66 -11.30
CA GLN A 97 4.76 9.47 -10.17
C GLN A 97 6.09 8.84 -10.63
N LEU A 98 6.04 7.81 -11.48
CA LEU A 98 7.24 7.18 -12.04
C LEU A 98 8.09 8.20 -12.82
N GLY A 99 7.45 9.03 -13.65
CA GLY A 99 8.11 10.11 -14.38
C GLY A 99 8.78 11.14 -13.46
N GLN A 100 8.14 11.50 -12.34
CA GLN A 100 8.74 12.38 -11.33
C GLN A 100 9.95 11.74 -10.65
N ARG A 101 9.88 10.45 -10.30
CA ARG A 101 11.00 9.72 -9.68
C ARG A 101 12.18 9.56 -10.62
N ARG A 102 11.95 9.31 -11.90
CA ARG A 102 13.01 9.29 -12.93
C ARG A 102 13.73 10.63 -13.04
N LYS A 103 12.99 11.75 -13.04
CA LYS A 103 13.59 13.10 -13.03
C LYS A 103 14.44 13.37 -11.78
N GLN A 104 14.13 12.72 -10.67
CA GLN A 104 14.92 12.76 -9.44
C GLN A 104 16.10 11.77 -9.46
N GLY A 105 16.30 11.02 -10.55
CA GLY A 105 17.41 10.08 -10.70
C GLY A 105 17.13 8.67 -10.16
N PHE A 106 15.89 8.33 -9.82
CA PHE A 106 15.51 6.94 -9.53
C PHE A 106 15.27 6.21 -10.85
N ASN A 107 16.32 5.59 -11.37
CA ASN A 107 16.30 4.82 -12.62
C ASN A 107 16.69 3.37 -12.33
N THR A 108 16.06 2.45 -13.06
CA THR A 108 16.34 1.01 -13.00
C THR A 108 16.34 0.45 -14.42
N SER A 109 17.17 -0.56 -14.67
CA SER A 109 17.15 -1.35 -15.90
C SER A 109 16.05 -2.43 -15.92
N SER A 110 15.32 -2.59 -14.82
CA SER A 110 14.25 -3.58 -14.69
C SER A 110 13.23 -3.49 -15.83
N ARG A 111 12.91 -4.65 -16.43
CA ARG A 111 12.00 -4.71 -17.58
C ARG A 111 10.58 -4.24 -17.23
N CYS A 112 10.12 -4.48 -15.99
CA CYS A 112 8.77 -4.10 -15.57
C CYS A 112 8.58 -2.58 -15.55
N PHE A 113 9.62 -1.80 -15.25
CA PHE A 113 9.54 -0.34 -15.29
C PHE A 113 9.82 0.25 -16.67
N ASN A 114 10.31 -0.54 -17.63
CA ASN A 114 10.70 -0.06 -18.94
C ASN A 114 9.84 -0.70 -20.03
N GLN A 115 10.23 -1.88 -20.51
CA GLN A 115 9.64 -2.54 -21.67
C GLN A 115 8.23 -3.12 -21.40
N GLN A 116 7.92 -3.43 -20.14
CA GLN A 116 6.69 -4.14 -19.74
C GLN A 116 5.81 -3.31 -18.80
N LEU A 117 5.92 -1.98 -18.86
CA LEU A 117 5.26 -1.06 -17.92
C LEU A 117 3.74 -1.24 -17.88
N CYS A 118 3.06 -1.33 -19.03
CA CYS A 118 1.61 -1.52 -19.04
C CYS A 118 1.18 -2.81 -18.32
N GLY A 119 1.94 -3.89 -18.52
CA GLY A 119 1.68 -5.18 -17.86
C GLY A 119 1.91 -5.10 -16.35
N HIS A 120 2.97 -4.41 -15.93
CA HIS A 120 3.24 -4.15 -14.52
C HIS A 120 2.13 -3.32 -13.87
N ILE A 121 1.75 -2.18 -14.45
CA ILE A 121 0.66 -1.33 -13.94
C ILE A 121 -0.65 -2.12 -13.81
N SER A 122 -0.94 -3.00 -14.77
CA SER A 122 -2.12 -3.87 -14.74
C SER A 122 -2.07 -4.90 -13.60
N GLN A 123 -0.88 -5.37 -13.23
CA GLN A 123 -0.68 -6.22 -12.06
C GLN A 123 -0.82 -5.41 -10.76
N GLU A 124 -0.19 -4.25 -10.66
CA GLU A 124 -0.30 -3.38 -9.49
C GLU A 124 -1.76 -2.97 -9.25
N TRP A 125 -2.53 -2.72 -10.31
CA TRP A 125 -3.97 -2.47 -10.20
C TRP A 125 -4.73 -3.62 -9.53
N ARG A 126 -4.42 -4.88 -9.88
CA ARG A 126 -5.06 -6.04 -9.25
C ARG A 126 -4.73 -6.13 -7.76
N HIS A 127 -3.48 -5.89 -7.39
CA HIS A 127 -3.06 -5.87 -5.99
C HIS A 127 -3.69 -4.71 -5.21
N PHE A 128 -3.86 -3.55 -5.86
CA PHE A 128 -4.59 -2.41 -5.33
C PHE A 128 -6.05 -2.78 -5.04
N LEU A 129 -6.75 -3.36 -6.02
CA LEU A 129 -8.13 -3.81 -5.85
C LEU A 129 -8.30 -4.86 -4.75
N GLN A 130 -7.29 -5.70 -4.52
CA GLN A 130 -7.30 -6.70 -3.44
C GLN A 130 -7.06 -6.10 -2.04
N GLY A 131 -6.75 -4.80 -1.94
CA GLY A 131 -6.46 -4.14 -0.66
C GLY A 131 -5.02 -4.36 -0.16
N THR A 132 -4.16 -5.00 -0.97
CA THR A 132 -2.78 -5.39 -0.62
C THR A 132 -1.94 -4.20 -0.15
N TYR A 133 -2.01 -3.07 -0.85
CA TYR A 133 -1.16 -1.92 -0.52
C TYR A 133 -1.59 -1.19 0.75
N GLY A 134 -2.81 -1.41 1.24
CA GLY A 134 -3.11 -0.94 2.60
C GLY A 134 -2.31 -1.68 3.67
N LEU A 135 -1.88 -2.91 3.42
CA LEU A 135 -0.98 -3.65 4.33
C LEU A 135 0.45 -3.15 4.22
N CYS A 136 0.90 -2.90 2.98
CA CYS A 136 2.32 -2.85 2.69
C CYS A 136 2.85 -1.45 2.32
N THR A 137 1.98 -0.44 2.20
CA THR A 137 2.33 0.97 2.09
C THR A 137 1.70 1.82 3.20
N GLN A 138 2.25 3.01 3.45
CA GLN A 138 1.85 3.85 4.59
C GLN A 138 0.35 4.16 4.63
N THR A 139 -0.26 4.49 3.49
CA THR A 139 -1.65 4.92 3.40
C THR A 139 -2.44 4.25 2.28
N GLY A 140 -1.80 3.43 1.44
CA GLY A 140 -2.41 2.80 0.27
C GLY A 140 -2.47 3.69 -0.97
N ARG A 141 -1.71 4.80 -0.99
CA ARG A 141 -1.68 5.73 -2.13
C ARG A 141 -1.00 5.11 -3.35
N VAL A 142 -1.50 5.43 -4.55
CA VAL A 142 -0.87 4.99 -5.81
C VAL A 142 0.58 5.46 -5.89
N GLU A 143 0.87 6.68 -5.43
CA GLU A 143 2.24 7.20 -5.43
C GLU A 143 3.17 6.41 -4.51
N GLU A 144 2.68 5.94 -3.36
CA GLU A 144 3.45 5.10 -2.43
C GLU A 144 3.70 3.70 -3.02
N ILE A 145 2.76 3.18 -3.82
CA ILE A 145 2.94 1.91 -4.56
C ILE A 145 4.12 2.05 -5.53
N VAL A 146 4.12 3.10 -6.35
CA VAL A 146 5.23 3.37 -7.28
C VAL A 146 6.55 3.52 -6.54
N ASP A 147 6.57 4.33 -5.47
CA ASP A 147 7.77 4.58 -4.68
C ASP A 147 8.34 3.28 -4.10
N LYS A 148 7.47 2.41 -3.58
CA LYS A 148 7.85 1.11 -3.03
C LYS A 148 8.44 0.18 -4.09
N GLU A 149 7.69 -0.07 -5.17
CA GLU A 149 8.09 -1.06 -6.18
C GLU A 149 9.34 -0.60 -6.93
N LEU A 150 9.46 0.70 -7.22
CA LEU A 150 10.65 1.27 -7.85
C LEU A 150 11.87 1.17 -6.94
N ALA A 151 11.72 1.47 -5.65
CA ALA A 151 12.83 1.35 -4.70
C ALA A 151 13.31 -0.10 -4.57
N ILE A 152 12.39 -1.07 -4.50
CA ILE A 152 12.74 -2.50 -4.47
C ILE A 152 13.51 -2.88 -5.73
N ALA A 153 13.02 -2.52 -6.91
CA ALA A 153 13.70 -2.85 -8.16
C ALA A 153 15.13 -2.29 -8.22
N ILE A 154 15.34 -1.05 -7.76
CA ILE A 154 16.68 -0.43 -7.69
C ILE A 154 17.56 -1.15 -6.67
N ILE A 155 17.04 -1.46 -5.49
CA ILE A 155 17.80 -2.18 -4.46
C ILE A 155 18.22 -3.55 -4.98
N GLU A 156 17.32 -4.32 -5.57
CA GLU A 156 17.61 -5.63 -6.14
C GLU A 156 18.65 -5.56 -7.26
N GLU A 157 18.52 -4.60 -8.17
CA GLU A 157 19.48 -4.38 -9.26
C GLU A 157 20.88 -4.06 -8.72
N LEU A 158 20.98 -3.12 -7.77
CA LEU A 158 22.27 -2.67 -7.24
C LEU A 158 22.93 -3.67 -6.30
N THR A 159 22.14 -4.50 -5.60
CA THR A 159 22.67 -5.53 -4.68
C THR A 159 23.02 -6.83 -5.37
N ALA A 160 22.52 -7.08 -6.59
CA ALA A 160 22.91 -8.23 -7.40
C ALA A 160 24.31 -8.07 -8.04
N GLY A 161 24.79 -6.84 -8.19
CA GLY A 161 26.08 -6.54 -8.81
C GLY A 161 27.27 -6.54 -7.85
N GLN A 162 28.47 -6.75 -8.39
CA GLN A 162 29.74 -6.42 -7.74
C GLN A 162 30.37 -5.24 -8.50
N PRO A 163 30.00 -4.00 -8.17
CA PRO A 163 30.58 -2.83 -8.84
C PRO A 163 32.08 -2.74 -8.55
N ASP A 164 32.83 -2.17 -9.48
CA ASP A 164 34.24 -1.86 -9.24
C ASP A 164 34.40 -0.75 -8.20
N ALA A 165 35.63 -0.57 -7.72
CA ALA A 165 35.95 0.42 -6.68
C ALA A 165 35.60 1.86 -7.09
N ALA A 166 35.61 2.18 -8.40
CA ALA A 166 35.31 3.52 -8.90
C ALA A 166 33.81 3.82 -8.87
N LEU A 167 32.96 2.81 -9.11
CA LEU A 167 31.50 2.93 -9.08
C LEU A 167 30.90 2.72 -7.68
N GLN A 168 31.66 2.12 -6.76
CA GLN A 168 31.20 1.76 -5.42
C GLN A 168 30.56 2.93 -4.65
N ALA A 169 31.20 4.11 -4.65
CA ALA A 169 30.68 5.28 -3.93
C ALA A 169 29.35 5.79 -4.53
N THR A 170 29.26 5.83 -5.86
CA THR A 170 28.03 6.23 -6.58
C THR A 170 26.90 5.24 -6.33
N VAL A 171 27.18 3.93 -6.43
CA VAL A 171 26.20 2.87 -6.14
C VAL A 171 25.70 2.98 -4.71
N SER A 172 26.60 3.19 -3.73
CA SER A 172 26.23 3.38 -2.34
C SER A 172 25.29 4.57 -2.15
N GLY A 173 25.56 5.71 -2.78
CA GLY A 173 24.72 6.90 -2.69
C GLY A 173 23.31 6.71 -3.28
N ILE A 174 23.19 6.00 -4.40
CA ILE A 174 21.88 5.68 -5.01
C ILE A 174 21.12 4.69 -4.13
N LEU A 175 21.82 3.68 -3.61
CA LEU A 175 21.24 2.63 -2.79
C LEU A 175 20.67 3.19 -1.47
N GLU A 176 21.37 4.09 -0.79
CA GLU A 176 20.86 4.79 0.40
C GLU A 176 19.59 5.59 0.11
N ARG A 177 19.56 6.29 -1.04
CA ARG A 177 18.36 7.02 -1.47
C ARG A 177 17.20 6.08 -1.77
N ALA A 178 17.46 4.90 -2.33
CA ALA A 178 16.43 3.89 -2.60
C ALA A 178 15.87 3.32 -1.29
N TYR A 179 16.73 3.02 -0.29
CA TYR A 179 16.27 2.61 1.02
C TYR A 179 15.42 3.67 1.72
N ALA A 180 15.82 4.94 1.68
CA ALA A 180 15.03 6.02 2.25
C ALA A 180 13.67 6.18 1.54
N LEU A 181 13.61 5.98 0.21
CA LEU A 181 12.36 5.98 -0.54
C LEU A 181 11.45 4.81 -0.12
N LEU A 182 12.03 3.61 -0.01
CA LEU A 182 11.30 2.41 0.43
C LEU A 182 10.76 2.55 1.86
N ASP A 183 11.59 3.05 2.78
CA ASP A 183 11.23 3.27 4.18
C ASP A 183 10.04 4.23 4.31
N LYS A 184 10.10 5.34 3.57
CA LYS A 184 9.02 6.33 3.50
C LYS A 184 7.73 5.73 2.95
N ALA A 185 7.81 4.83 1.95
CA ALA A 185 6.63 4.26 1.31
C ALA A 185 6.00 3.11 2.11
N CYS A 186 6.79 2.28 2.79
CA CYS A 186 6.32 1.07 3.47
C CYS A 186 5.60 1.34 4.79
N ALA A 187 4.50 0.64 5.06
CA ALA A 187 3.83 0.66 6.36
C ALA A 187 4.73 0.12 7.50
N PRO A 188 4.61 0.63 8.73
CA PRO A 188 5.16 -0.03 9.91
C PRO A 188 4.31 -1.27 10.21
N PHE A 189 4.74 -2.44 9.74
CA PHE A 189 4.02 -3.69 9.95
C PHE A 189 3.87 -4.01 11.45
N PRO A 190 2.73 -4.56 11.89
CA PRO A 190 2.60 -5.09 13.25
C PRO A 190 3.50 -6.31 13.42
N SER A 191 3.83 -6.66 14.67
CA SER A 191 4.83 -7.69 15.00
C SER A 191 4.59 -9.05 14.33
N HIS A 192 3.34 -9.44 14.11
CA HIS A 192 2.99 -10.72 13.50
C HIS A 192 3.06 -10.72 11.96
N GLU A 193 3.10 -9.55 11.33
CA GLU A 193 3.23 -9.40 9.86
C GLU A 193 4.61 -8.87 9.44
N TYR A 194 5.40 -8.38 10.39
CA TYR A 194 6.75 -7.92 10.11
C TYR A 194 7.63 -9.04 9.52
N PRO A 195 7.63 -10.27 10.06
CA PRO A 195 8.26 -11.41 9.41
C PRO A 195 7.61 -11.68 8.04
N GLY A 196 8.39 -11.66 6.97
CA GLY A 196 7.94 -11.79 5.60
C GLY A 196 7.57 -10.47 4.91
N SER A 197 7.70 -9.33 5.60
CA SER A 197 7.45 -8.02 5.01
C SER A 197 8.62 -7.54 4.14
N SER A 198 8.33 -6.62 3.21
CA SER A 198 9.38 -5.90 2.47
C SER A 198 10.29 -5.09 3.41
N ARG A 199 9.80 -4.66 4.58
CA ARG A 199 10.63 -3.95 5.56
C ARG A 199 11.67 -4.85 6.18
N GLU A 200 11.29 -6.05 6.60
CA GLU A 200 12.26 -7.04 7.08
C GLU A 200 13.26 -7.37 5.97
N ARG A 201 12.77 -7.70 4.78
CA ARG A 201 13.63 -8.17 3.68
C ARG A 201 14.68 -7.15 3.22
N TYR A 202 14.33 -5.87 3.14
CA TYR A 202 15.21 -4.87 2.53
C TYR A 202 15.73 -3.81 3.51
N LEU A 203 15.09 -3.58 4.66
CA LEU A 203 15.45 -2.52 5.60
C LEU A 203 15.96 -3.04 6.96
N ALA A 204 15.84 -4.34 7.25
CA ALA A 204 16.42 -4.90 8.47
C ALA A 204 17.93 -4.65 8.52
N GLY A 205 18.44 -4.25 9.69
CA GLY A 205 19.85 -3.93 9.91
C GLY A 205 20.31 -2.56 9.36
N ARG A 206 19.44 -1.79 8.69
CA ARG A 206 19.76 -0.42 8.23
C ARG A 206 19.10 0.69 9.03
N LEU A 207 18.06 0.37 9.80
CA LEU A 207 17.33 1.31 10.66
C LEU A 207 17.84 1.31 12.11
N GLU A 208 19.02 0.76 12.38
CA GLU A 208 19.72 1.01 13.64
C GLU A 208 20.38 2.38 13.61
N THR A 209 19.61 3.43 13.89
CA THR A 209 20.10 4.57 14.65
C THR A 209 18.90 5.35 15.21
N PRO A 210 18.84 5.59 16.54
CA PRO A 210 17.81 6.40 17.17
C PRO A 210 17.89 7.89 16.76
#